data_AF-A0A5K1JUL3-F1
#
_entry.id   AF-A0A5K1JUL3-F1
#
_cell.length_a   1.000
_cell.length_b   1.000
_cell.length_c   1.000
_cell.angle_alpha   90.00
_cell.angle_beta   90.00
_cell.angle_gamma   90.00
#
_symmetry.space_group_name_H-M   'P 1'
#
loop_
_entity.id
_entity.type
_entity.pdbx_description
1 polymer ?
#
loop_
_entity_poly.entity_id
_entity_poly.type
_entity_poly.pdbx_seq_one_letter_code
_entity_poly.pdbx_strand_id
1 'polypeptide(L)'
;MNLFAHAANPNATNEDKGLDVSPPKDEDPDGTKLLQGPDLLERAAKVLKPLITMAKDNVDAWFAIYDVAIRRSALPGLRMFSSIAVSDALLTDAEKYLQAVQALNHAHALNADSPELHIRVVDLKRRSCFDIGLSLSEKPSEDTSSAASSAILKLLPDEVSMEVFNSQYLQRHSSRADAILAAAKVSRTLGAPREEVEASLFNALNADVELKLETALAIVAFLSEIQSPREEEFRTACRGKFELSTLFLTPADLVAARKAVVQKDPVAEAVEDKAEVIS
;
A
#
# COMPACT_ATOMS: atom_id res chain seq x y z
N MET A 1 -80.69 -11.64 48.25
CA MET A 1 -79.24 -11.51 48.50
C MET A 1 -78.57 -11.16 47.17
N ASN A 2 -77.93 -9.98 47.15
CA ASN A 2 -76.84 -9.45 46.29
C ASN A 2 -76.89 -9.63 44.76
N LEU A 3 -76.90 -8.60 43.91
CA LEU A 3 -75.97 -7.46 43.65
C LEU A 3 -74.79 -7.78 42.68
N PHE A 4 -74.76 -7.03 41.56
CA PHE A 4 -73.61 -6.58 40.71
C PHE A 4 -72.76 -7.63 39.95
N ALA A 5 -72.19 -7.40 38.75
CA ALA A 5 -72.15 -6.30 37.77
C ALA A 5 -71.62 -6.84 36.42
N HIS A 6 -72.02 -6.18 35.32
CA HIS A 6 -71.32 -6.23 34.02
C HIS A 6 -69.96 -5.52 34.13
N ALA A 7 -68.91 -6.12 33.57
CA ALA A 7 -67.72 -5.40 33.14
C ALA A 7 -67.43 -5.74 31.66
N ALA A 8 -67.55 -4.72 30.82
CA ALA A 8 -67.14 -4.73 29.43
C ALA A 8 -65.61 -4.94 29.35
N ASN A 9 -65.15 -5.65 28.31
CA ASN A 9 -63.75 -5.65 27.92
C ASN A 9 -63.62 -4.84 26.62
N PRO A 10 -63.23 -3.54 26.68
CA PRO A 10 -62.97 -2.73 25.52
C PRO A 10 -61.49 -2.80 25.18
N ASN A 11 -61.14 -3.52 24.12
CA ASN A 11 -60.23 -3.07 23.06
C ASN A 11 -59.77 -4.27 22.25
N ALA A 12 -60.41 -4.43 21.10
CA ALA A 12 -59.75 -4.97 19.93
C ALA A 12 -58.74 -3.91 19.45
N THR A 13 -57.45 -4.23 19.51
CA THR A 13 -56.41 -3.52 18.76
C THR A 13 -55.52 -4.57 18.09
N ASN A 14 -55.66 -4.63 16.77
CA ASN A 14 -54.72 -5.24 15.85
C ASN A 14 -53.33 -4.64 16.07
N GLU A 15 -52.30 -5.47 16.29
CA GLU A 15 -50.92 -5.05 16.10
C GLU A 15 -50.28 -5.87 14.99
N ASP A 16 -50.24 -5.19 13.85
CA ASP A 16 -49.35 -5.36 12.71
C ASP A 16 -47.90 -5.57 13.21
N LYS A 17 -47.42 -6.81 13.16
CA LYS A 17 -46.01 -7.12 13.38
C LYS A 17 -45.21 -6.71 12.15
N GLY A 18 -45.05 -5.40 11.98
CA GLY A 18 -44.08 -4.81 11.09
C GLY A 18 -42.70 -5.41 11.35
N LEU A 19 -42.10 -5.94 10.30
CA LEU A 19 -40.73 -6.46 10.25
C LEU A 19 -39.72 -5.31 10.37
N ASP A 20 -39.72 -4.59 11.49
CA ASP A 20 -38.65 -3.64 11.82
C ASP A 20 -37.66 -4.33 12.76
N VAL A 21 -36.85 -5.23 12.18
CA VAL A 21 -35.63 -5.67 12.87
C VAL A 21 -34.66 -4.51 12.78
N SER A 22 -34.67 -3.65 13.81
CA SER A 22 -33.69 -2.58 13.95
C SER A 22 -32.28 -3.14 13.73
N PRO A 23 -31.43 -2.46 12.95
CA PRO A 23 -30.06 -2.92 12.71
C PRO A 23 -29.37 -3.25 14.04
N PRO A 24 -28.58 -4.32 14.10
CA PRO A 24 -27.80 -4.65 15.29
C PRO A 24 -27.07 -3.40 15.77
N LYS A 25 -27.23 -3.06 17.05
CA LYS A 25 -26.59 -1.89 17.64
C LYS A 25 -25.07 -2.03 17.48
N ASP A 26 -24.45 -1.04 16.85
CA ASP A 26 -23.00 -1.00 16.72
C ASP A 26 -22.37 -0.67 18.07
N GLU A 27 -21.62 -1.64 18.62
CA GLU A 27 -20.96 -1.54 19.92
C GLU A 27 -19.55 -0.92 19.83
N ASP A 28 -19.10 -0.51 18.63
CA ASP A 28 -17.82 0.17 18.39
C ASP A 28 -17.95 1.26 17.30
N PRO A 29 -18.80 2.29 17.51
CA PRO A 29 -19.05 3.33 16.50
C PRO A 29 -17.79 4.12 16.09
N ASP A 30 -16.80 4.20 16.99
CA ASP A 30 -15.52 4.88 16.74
C ASP A 30 -14.44 3.93 16.18
N GLY A 31 -14.74 2.62 16.04
CA GLY A 31 -13.81 1.62 15.49
C GLY A 31 -12.57 1.34 16.37
N THR A 32 -12.54 1.83 17.60
CA THR A 32 -11.37 1.76 18.49
C THR A 32 -11.04 0.32 18.92
N LYS A 33 -12.05 -0.53 19.10
CA LYS A 33 -11.84 -1.96 19.43
C LYS A 33 -11.25 -2.70 18.23
N LEU A 34 -11.60 -2.31 17.00
CA LEU A 34 -11.03 -2.90 15.79
C LEU A 34 -9.51 -2.69 15.69
N LEU A 35 -8.99 -1.56 16.18
CA LEU A 35 -7.55 -1.23 16.16
C LEU A 35 -6.75 -1.95 17.26
N GLN A 36 -7.37 -2.26 18.39
CA GLN A 36 -6.73 -2.91 19.54
C GLN A 36 -6.77 -4.44 19.47
N GLY A 37 -7.47 -5.01 18.48
CA GLY A 37 -7.63 -6.45 18.36
C GLY A 37 -6.31 -7.19 18.12
N PRO A 38 -6.13 -8.38 18.71
CA PRO A 38 -5.00 -9.24 18.37
C PRO A 38 -5.07 -9.69 16.90
N ASP A 39 -3.93 -10.15 16.36
CA ASP A 39 -3.84 -10.80 15.05
C ASP A 39 -4.33 -9.97 13.85
N LEU A 40 -3.94 -8.70 13.79
CA LEU A 40 -4.28 -7.78 12.70
C LEU A 40 -3.96 -8.33 11.30
N LEU A 41 -2.84 -9.04 11.14
CA LEU A 41 -2.45 -9.65 9.88
C LEU A 41 -3.35 -10.83 9.47
N GLU A 42 -3.84 -11.63 10.43
CA GLU A 42 -4.79 -12.71 10.15
C GLU A 42 -6.15 -12.15 9.73
N ARG A 43 -6.57 -11.04 10.34
CA ARG A 43 -7.78 -10.32 9.93
C ARG A 43 -7.64 -9.76 8.52
N ALA A 44 -6.50 -9.14 8.20
CA ALA A 44 -6.21 -8.68 6.85
C ALA A 44 -6.27 -9.83 5.83
N ALA A 45 -5.68 -10.99 6.15
CA ALA A 45 -5.74 -12.17 5.27
C ALA A 45 -7.17 -12.66 5.03
N LYS A 46 -8.03 -12.64 6.07
CA LYS A 46 -9.46 -12.98 5.93
C LYS A 46 -10.19 -12.02 4.98
N VAL A 47 -9.88 -10.72 5.04
CA VAL A 47 -10.45 -9.71 4.15
C VAL A 47 -9.97 -9.89 2.71
N LEU A 48 -8.71 -10.27 2.51
CA LEU A 48 -8.14 -10.46 1.17
C LEU A 48 -8.54 -11.79 0.52
N LYS A 49 -8.94 -12.80 1.30
CA LYS A 49 -9.26 -14.15 0.79
C LYS A 49 -10.29 -14.16 -0.35
N PRO A 50 -11.43 -13.42 -0.30
CA PRO A 50 -12.37 -13.36 -1.40
C PRO A 50 -11.80 -12.72 -2.68
N LEU A 51 -10.81 -11.84 -2.56
CA LEU A 51 -10.23 -11.15 -3.72
C LEU A 51 -9.46 -12.10 -4.65
N ILE A 52 -8.96 -13.21 -4.12
CA ILE A 52 -8.30 -14.27 -4.91
C ILE A 52 -9.23 -14.78 -6.04
N THR A 53 -10.53 -14.90 -5.75
CA THR A 53 -11.51 -15.40 -6.72
C THR A 53 -12.30 -14.28 -7.41
N MET A 54 -12.64 -13.22 -6.66
CA MET A 54 -13.53 -12.15 -7.15
C MET A 54 -12.79 -11.04 -7.89
N ALA A 55 -11.49 -10.85 -7.62
CA ALA A 55 -10.67 -9.78 -8.18
C ALA A 55 -9.37 -10.33 -8.81
N LYS A 56 -9.47 -11.48 -9.47
CA LYS A 56 -8.33 -12.21 -10.05
C LYS A 56 -7.51 -11.39 -11.06
N ASP A 57 -8.11 -10.40 -11.70
CA ASP A 57 -7.48 -9.57 -12.73
C ASP A 57 -6.95 -8.23 -12.14
N ASN A 58 -7.10 -8.01 -10.83
CA ASN A 58 -6.62 -6.81 -10.14
C ASN A 58 -5.22 -7.05 -9.55
N VAL A 59 -4.21 -6.44 -10.16
CA VAL A 59 -2.81 -6.58 -9.73
C VAL A 59 -2.56 -6.05 -8.31
N ASP A 60 -3.26 -4.99 -7.89
CA ASP A 60 -3.10 -4.39 -6.56
C ASP A 60 -3.63 -5.32 -5.46
N ALA A 61 -4.69 -6.08 -5.76
CA ALA A 61 -5.18 -7.11 -4.85
C ALA A 61 -4.12 -8.19 -4.63
N TRP A 62 -3.41 -8.61 -5.68
CA TRP A 62 -2.31 -9.57 -5.57
C TRP A 62 -1.10 -9.01 -4.83
N PHE A 63 -0.78 -7.73 -5.01
CA PHE A 63 0.26 -7.06 -4.21
C PHE A 63 -0.11 -7.02 -2.72
N ALA A 64 -1.37 -6.70 -2.38
CA ALA A 64 -1.85 -6.74 -1.01
C ALA A 64 -1.81 -8.16 -0.41
N ILE A 65 -2.17 -9.18 -1.20
CA ILE A 65 -2.09 -10.59 -0.78
C ILE A 65 -0.64 -10.98 -0.49
N TYR A 66 0.30 -10.64 -1.38
CA TYR A 66 1.73 -10.84 -1.16
C TYR A 66 2.19 -10.18 0.14
N ASP A 67 1.89 -8.89 0.28
CA ASP A 67 2.29 -8.03 1.39
C ASP A 67 1.80 -8.57 2.75
N VAL A 68 0.59 -9.10 2.81
CA VAL A 68 0.05 -9.73 4.02
C VAL A 68 0.66 -11.12 4.23
N ALA A 69 0.76 -11.94 3.19
CA ALA A 69 1.30 -13.30 3.28
C ALA A 69 2.76 -13.31 3.77
N ILE A 70 3.62 -12.44 3.22
CA ILE A 70 5.04 -12.36 3.58
C ILE A 70 5.29 -11.79 4.99
N ARG A 71 4.37 -10.97 5.51
CA ARG A 71 4.43 -10.46 6.90
C ARG A 71 3.87 -11.46 7.91
N ARG A 72 2.95 -12.33 7.48
CA ARG A 72 2.40 -13.44 8.30
C ARG A 72 3.33 -14.62 8.36
N SER A 73 4.10 -14.88 7.30
CA SER A 73 5.17 -15.87 7.33
C SER A 73 6.23 -15.34 8.30
N ALA A 74 6.34 -15.94 9.48
CA ALA A 74 7.39 -15.61 10.43
C ALA A 74 8.72 -16.17 9.91
N LEU A 75 9.27 -15.58 8.84
CA LEU A 75 10.65 -15.82 8.47
C LEU A 75 11.53 -15.22 9.57
N PRO A 76 12.44 -16.01 10.18
CA PRO A 76 13.05 -15.71 11.46
C PRO A 76 14.20 -14.68 11.36
N GLY A 77 13.96 -13.51 10.77
CA GLY A 77 14.93 -12.41 10.73
C GLY A 77 14.92 -11.49 11.97
N LEU A 78 13.92 -11.59 12.86
CA LEU A 78 13.85 -10.74 14.06
C LEU A 78 13.01 -11.34 15.22
N ARG A 79 13.04 -12.65 15.41
CA ARG A 79 12.62 -13.28 16.68
C ARG A 79 13.82 -13.93 17.34
N MET A 80 14.79 -13.10 17.71
CA MET A 80 15.78 -13.53 18.70
C MET A 80 15.04 -13.76 20.03
N PHE A 81 15.00 -15.04 20.41
CA PHE A 81 14.62 -15.59 21.72
C PHE A 81 13.12 -15.63 22.07
N SER A 82 12.43 -16.69 21.62
CA SER A 82 11.62 -17.46 22.57
C SER A 82 11.71 -18.95 22.25
N SER A 83 12.40 -19.65 23.14
CA SER A 83 12.54 -21.10 23.18
C SER A 83 11.16 -21.78 23.30
N ILE A 84 10.99 -22.89 22.58
CA ILE A 84 9.97 -23.95 22.75
C ILE A 84 8.57 -23.65 22.18
N ALA A 85 8.36 -24.06 20.92
CA ALA A 85 7.16 -24.79 20.42
C ALA A 85 7.39 -25.13 18.93
N VAL A 86 7.89 -26.33 18.64
CA VAL A 86 8.41 -26.67 17.30
C VAL A 86 7.78 -27.97 16.80
N SER A 87 6.68 -27.85 16.05
CA SER A 87 6.25 -28.81 15.03
C SER A 87 5.09 -28.25 14.19
N ASP A 88 3.98 -27.83 14.81
CA ASP A 88 2.80 -27.33 14.05
C ASP A 88 2.96 -25.91 13.47
N ALA A 89 3.66 -25.01 14.16
CA ALA A 89 3.82 -23.61 13.71
C ALA A 89 4.65 -23.49 12.43
N LEU A 90 5.68 -24.33 12.26
CA LEU A 90 6.58 -24.33 11.10
C LEU A 90 5.86 -24.71 9.80
N LEU A 91 4.88 -25.61 9.85
CA LEU A 91 4.11 -26.02 8.67
C LEU A 91 3.27 -24.85 8.13
N THR A 92 2.67 -24.07 9.03
CA THR A 92 1.82 -22.92 8.65
C THR A 92 2.60 -21.76 8.03
N ASP A 93 3.89 -21.62 8.32
CA ASP A 93 4.71 -20.54 7.77
C ASP A 93 5.16 -20.82 6.34
N ALA A 94 5.42 -22.08 6.00
CA ALA A 94 5.70 -22.50 4.64
C ALA A 94 4.49 -22.26 3.70
N GLU A 95 3.28 -22.51 4.18
CA GLU A 95 2.05 -22.25 3.41
C GLU A 95 1.87 -20.75 3.10
N LYS A 96 2.12 -19.87 4.09
CA LYS A 96 2.04 -18.42 3.91
C LYS A 96 3.11 -17.92 2.95
N TYR A 97 4.32 -18.46 3.01
CA TYR A 97 5.38 -18.13 2.07
C TYR A 97 5.02 -18.56 0.63
N LEU A 98 4.48 -19.77 0.46
CA LEU A 98 4.00 -20.24 -0.83
C LEU A 98 2.86 -19.37 -1.38
N GLN A 99 1.96 -18.88 -0.50
CA GLN A 99 0.93 -17.92 -0.86
C GLN A 99 1.54 -16.61 -1.39
N ALA A 100 2.63 -16.12 -0.81
CA ALA A 100 3.34 -14.94 -1.29
C ALA A 100 3.94 -15.18 -2.70
N VAL A 101 4.60 -16.33 -2.91
CA VAL A 101 5.14 -16.74 -4.22
C VAL A 101 4.03 -16.86 -5.27
N GLN A 102 2.90 -17.45 -4.91
CA GLN A 102 1.74 -17.58 -5.80
C GLN A 102 1.19 -16.22 -6.21
N ALA A 103 1.09 -15.28 -5.25
CA ALA A 103 0.59 -13.94 -5.50
C ALA A 103 1.49 -13.16 -6.49
N LEU A 104 2.82 -13.24 -6.33
CA LEU A 104 3.74 -12.60 -7.28
C LEU A 104 3.70 -13.24 -8.67
N ASN A 105 3.55 -14.56 -8.77
CA ASN A 105 3.38 -15.22 -10.06
C ASN A 105 2.10 -14.77 -10.79
N HIS A 106 1.00 -14.60 -10.06
CA HIS A 106 -0.24 -14.07 -10.63
C HIS A 106 -0.06 -12.60 -11.06
N ALA A 107 0.52 -11.77 -10.20
CA ALA A 107 0.81 -10.38 -10.54
C ALA A 107 1.72 -10.25 -11.76
N HIS A 108 2.74 -11.10 -11.88
CA HIS A 108 3.62 -11.17 -13.06
C HIS A 108 2.86 -11.58 -14.33
N ALA A 109 1.93 -12.52 -14.23
CA ALA A 109 1.09 -12.92 -15.37
C ALA A 109 0.15 -11.79 -15.84
N LEU A 110 -0.26 -10.90 -14.94
CA LEU A 110 -1.10 -9.74 -15.27
C LEU A 110 -0.27 -8.56 -15.81
N ASN A 111 0.86 -8.25 -15.17
CA ASN A 111 1.71 -7.13 -15.54
C ASN A 111 3.16 -7.34 -15.08
N ALA A 112 3.97 -7.97 -15.94
CA ALA A 112 5.38 -8.25 -15.69
C ALA A 112 6.26 -6.99 -15.56
N ASP A 113 5.87 -5.88 -16.19
CA ASP A 113 6.62 -4.61 -16.22
C ASP A 113 6.15 -3.61 -15.15
N SER A 114 5.47 -4.11 -14.11
CA SER A 114 5.00 -3.28 -13.00
C SER A 114 6.15 -2.90 -12.05
N PRO A 115 6.31 -1.60 -11.70
CA PRO A 115 7.31 -1.16 -10.73
C PRO A 115 7.11 -1.76 -9.34
N GLU A 116 5.85 -1.94 -8.93
CA GLU A 116 5.49 -2.52 -7.64
C GLU A 116 5.76 -4.04 -7.58
N LEU A 117 5.71 -4.73 -8.73
CA LEU A 117 6.13 -6.11 -8.85
C LEU A 117 7.65 -6.23 -8.71
N HIS A 118 8.41 -5.37 -9.39
CA HIS A 118 9.88 -5.35 -9.34
C HIS A 118 10.40 -5.25 -7.90
N ILE A 119 9.86 -4.30 -7.12
CA ILE A 119 10.22 -4.13 -5.70
C ILE A 119 9.96 -5.41 -4.90
N ARG A 120 8.79 -6.03 -5.10
CA ARG A 120 8.37 -7.21 -4.33
C ARG A 120 9.12 -8.48 -4.70
N VAL A 121 9.52 -8.64 -5.96
CA VAL A 121 10.37 -9.75 -6.40
C VAL A 121 11.73 -9.68 -5.69
N VAL A 122 12.33 -8.48 -5.60
CA VAL A 122 13.59 -8.31 -4.87
C VAL A 122 13.43 -8.49 -3.37
N ASP A 123 12.35 -7.97 -2.78
CA ASP A 123 12.03 -8.19 -1.35
C ASP A 123 11.89 -9.70 -1.04
N LEU A 124 11.17 -10.45 -1.87
CA LEU A 124 11.03 -11.90 -1.73
C LEU A 124 12.40 -12.60 -1.83
N LYS A 125 13.22 -12.27 -2.83
CA LYS A 125 14.55 -12.87 -2.99
C LYS A 125 15.48 -12.53 -1.84
N ARG A 126 15.44 -11.31 -1.32
CA ARG A 126 16.24 -10.89 -0.17
C ARG A 126 15.87 -11.67 1.07
N ARG A 127 14.56 -11.80 1.37
CA ARG A 127 14.06 -12.61 2.49
C ARG A 127 14.42 -14.08 2.31
N SER A 128 14.38 -14.57 1.07
CA SER A 128 14.86 -15.91 0.73
C SER A 128 16.35 -16.05 1.03
N CYS A 129 17.19 -15.15 0.53
CA CYS A 129 18.64 -15.27 0.71
C CYS A 129 19.10 -15.09 2.16
N PHE A 130 18.36 -14.31 2.97
CA PHE A 130 18.71 -14.03 4.36
C PHE A 130 18.18 -15.09 5.34
N ASP A 131 17.01 -15.70 5.06
CA ASP A 131 16.35 -16.65 5.98
C ASP A 131 16.21 -18.10 5.43
N ILE A 132 16.45 -18.34 4.13
CA ILE A 132 16.46 -19.69 3.51
C ILE A 132 17.87 -20.30 3.54
N GLY A 133 18.54 -20.13 4.68
CA GLY A 133 19.21 -21.29 5.27
C GLY A 133 18.15 -22.28 5.74
N LEU A 134 17.35 -22.82 4.80
CA LEU A 134 16.29 -23.80 5.05
C LEU A 134 16.94 -25.09 5.57
N SER A 135 17.23 -25.10 6.86
CA SER A 135 17.10 -26.29 7.67
C SER A 135 15.60 -26.61 7.74
N LEU A 136 15.06 -27.10 6.62
CA LEU A 136 13.87 -27.92 6.59
C LEU A 136 14.23 -29.23 7.28
N SER A 137 14.38 -29.18 8.61
CA SER A 137 14.71 -30.36 9.42
C SER A 137 13.53 -31.34 9.49
N GLU A 138 12.37 -30.99 8.94
CA GLU A 138 11.39 -31.94 8.46
C GLU A 138 11.06 -31.59 7.01
N LYS A 139 11.32 -32.56 6.12
CA LYS A 139 11.02 -32.49 4.69
C LYS A 139 9.58 -32.01 4.50
N PRO A 140 9.33 -30.81 3.93
CA PRO A 140 8.13 -30.66 3.11
C PRO A 140 8.26 -31.74 2.03
N SER A 141 7.16 -32.39 1.63
CA SER A 141 7.17 -33.32 0.50
C SER A 141 8.04 -32.75 -0.61
N GLU A 142 9.02 -33.50 -1.13
CA GLU A 142 10.03 -33.01 -2.09
C GLU A 142 9.42 -32.21 -3.26
N ASP A 143 8.16 -32.50 -3.58
CA ASP A 143 7.37 -31.84 -4.62
C ASP A 143 7.03 -30.36 -4.34
N THR A 144 6.77 -29.96 -3.09
CA THR A 144 6.29 -28.58 -2.79
C THR A 144 7.43 -27.57 -2.71
N SER A 145 8.59 -27.94 -2.15
CA SER A 145 9.78 -27.07 -2.15
C SER A 145 10.41 -26.96 -3.54
N SER A 146 10.36 -28.03 -4.33
CA SER A 146 10.77 -28.03 -5.74
C SER A 146 9.86 -27.15 -6.60
N ALA A 147 8.54 -27.26 -6.43
CA ALA A 147 7.58 -26.41 -7.14
C ALA A 147 7.73 -24.93 -6.79
N ALA A 148 7.88 -24.60 -5.50
CA ALA A 148 8.10 -23.22 -5.05
C ALA A 148 9.41 -22.63 -5.61
N SER A 149 10.50 -23.40 -5.53
CA SER A 149 11.80 -23.01 -6.12
C SER A 149 11.70 -22.79 -7.63
N SER A 150 11.01 -23.68 -8.35
CA SER A 150 10.78 -23.52 -9.80
C SER A 150 9.94 -22.29 -10.14
N ALA A 151 8.99 -21.92 -9.29
CA ALA A 151 8.14 -20.74 -9.46
C ALA A 151 8.88 -19.44 -9.14
N ILE A 152 9.83 -19.48 -8.21
CA ILE A 152 10.72 -18.34 -7.91
C ILE A 152 11.71 -18.13 -9.06
N LEU A 153 12.29 -19.20 -9.62
CA LEU A 153 13.19 -19.13 -10.77
C LEU A 153 12.54 -18.49 -12.02
N LYS A 154 11.22 -18.61 -12.16
CA LYS A 154 10.46 -17.92 -13.23
C LYS A 154 10.40 -16.41 -13.04
N LEU A 155 10.41 -15.94 -11.78
CA LEU A 155 10.34 -14.52 -11.44
C LEU A 155 11.74 -13.87 -11.43
N LEU A 156 12.74 -14.60 -10.96
CA LEU A 156 14.13 -14.16 -10.92
C LEU A 156 15.07 -15.36 -11.13
N PRO A 157 15.75 -15.46 -12.28
CA PRO A 157 16.75 -16.49 -12.51
C PRO A 157 17.90 -16.38 -11.50
N ASP A 158 18.40 -17.51 -11.00
CA ASP A 158 19.46 -17.56 -9.98
C ASP A 158 20.82 -17.05 -10.50
N GLU A 159 21.00 -17.00 -11.81
CA GLU A 159 22.22 -16.54 -12.47
C GLU A 159 22.39 -15.02 -12.42
N VAL A 160 21.33 -14.28 -12.13
CA VAL A 160 21.32 -12.81 -12.15
C VAL A 160 21.33 -12.28 -10.72
N SER A 161 22.37 -11.51 -10.37
CA SER A 161 22.40 -10.82 -9.07
C SER A 161 21.26 -9.79 -8.97
N MET A 162 20.81 -9.49 -7.75
CA MET A 162 19.72 -8.52 -7.56
C MET A 162 20.08 -7.12 -8.07
N GLU A 163 21.37 -6.75 -8.04
CA GLU A 163 21.91 -5.50 -8.55
C GLU A 163 21.86 -5.46 -10.09
N VAL A 164 22.24 -6.56 -10.75
CA VAL A 164 22.16 -6.68 -12.21
C VAL A 164 20.70 -6.66 -12.65
N PHE A 165 19.83 -7.39 -11.96
CA PHE A 165 18.40 -7.39 -12.21
C PHE A 165 17.80 -5.98 -12.11
N ASN A 166 18.15 -5.23 -11.06
CA ASN A 166 17.72 -3.85 -10.88
C ASN A 166 18.22 -2.92 -11.99
N SER A 167 19.48 -3.05 -12.36
CA SER A 167 20.09 -2.23 -13.41
C SER A 167 19.44 -2.50 -14.77
N GLN A 168 19.17 -3.77 -15.10
CA GLN A 168 18.47 -4.15 -16.33
C GLN A 168 17.02 -3.67 -16.36
N TYR A 169 16.33 -3.67 -15.22
CA TYR A 169 14.98 -3.11 -15.12
C TYR A 169 14.99 -1.60 -15.42
N LEU A 170 15.90 -0.85 -14.78
CA LEU A 170 16.04 0.59 -15.00
C LEU A 170 16.42 0.92 -16.44
N GLN A 171 17.31 0.15 -17.06
CA GLN A 171 17.70 0.34 -18.47
C GLN A 171 16.52 0.17 -19.44
N ARG A 172 15.62 -0.78 -19.17
CA ARG A 172 14.43 -1.05 -20.00
C ARG A 172 13.33 0.00 -19.83
N HIS A 173 13.28 0.65 -18.67
CA HIS A 173 12.20 1.58 -18.29
C HIS A 173 12.74 2.95 -17.86
N SER A 174 13.83 3.41 -18.46
CA SER A 174 14.50 4.66 -18.07
C SER A 174 13.67 5.92 -18.33
N SER A 175 12.73 5.86 -19.27
CA SER A 175 11.82 6.98 -19.59
C SER A 175 10.62 7.09 -18.65
N ARG A 176 10.52 6.24 -17.63
CA ARG A 176 9.37 6.09 -16.75
C ARG A 176 9.74 6.45 -15.31
N ALA A 177 9.19 7.53 -14.78
CA ALA A 177 9.52 7.99 -13.42
C ALA A 177 9.15 6.98 -12.33
N ASP A 178 8.07 6.22 -12.51
CA ASP A 178 7.62 5.17 -11.59
C ASP A 178 8.61 4.01 -11.53
N ALA A 179 9.18 3.63 -12.68
CA ALA A 179 10.24 2.64 -12.76
C ALA A 179 11.56 3.13 -12.16
N ILE A 180 11.93 4.41 -12.36
CA ILE A 180 13.09 5.02 -11.70
C ILE A 180 12.92 4.96 -10.17
N LEU A 181 11.76 5.34 -9.65
CA LEU A 181 11.47 5.27 -8.22
C LEU A 181 11.58 3.83 -7.69
N ALA A 182 11.00 2.86 -8.39
CA ALA A 182 11.09 1.46 -8.00
C ALA A 182 12.54 0.96 -7.99
N ALA A 183 13.32 1.28 -9.01
CA ALA A 183 14.73 0.91 -9.07
C ALA A 183 15.55 1.55 -7.94
N ALA A 184 15.27 2.81 -7.60
CA ALA A 184 15.90 3.52 -6.48
C ALA A 184 15.54 2.90 -5.12
N LYS A 185 14.26 2.53 -4.90
CA LYS A 185 13.82 1.79 -3.71
C LYS A 185 14.54 0.45 -3.57
N VAL A 186 14.67 -0.27 -4.68
CA VAL A 186 15.43 -1.54 -4.73
C VAL A 186 16.89 -1.30 -4.39
N SER A 187 17.57 -0.33 -5.02
CA SER A 187 18.96 0.01 -4.71
C SER A 187 19.16 0.32 -3.23
N ARG A 188 18.26 1.11 -2.63
CA ARG A 188 18.30 1.42 -1.20
C ARG A 188 18.16 0.16 -0.34
N THR A 189 17.24 -0.73 -0.72
CA THR A 189 17.00 -2.02 -0.06
C THR A 189 18.23 -2.94 -0.11
N LEU A 190 18.98 -2.90 -1.23
CA LEU A 190 20.23 -3.64 -1.43
C LEU A 190 21.44 -2.98 -0.73
N GLY A 191 21.25 -1.83 -0.09
CA GLY A 191 22.30 -1.16 0.69
C GLY A 191 23.10 -0.12 -0.09
N ALA A 192 22.63 0.34 -1.24
CA ALA A 192 23.27 1.44 -1.96
C ALA A 192 23.35 2.71 -1.08
N PRO A 193 24.44 3.50 -1.21
CA PRO A 193 24.58 4.79 -0.57
C PRO A 193 23.39 5.70 -0.87
N ARG A 194 23.00 6.51 0.11
CA ARG A 194 21.84 7.40 -0.03
C ARG A 194 22.04 8.40 -1.17
N GLU A 195 23.26 8.90 -1.32
CA GLU A 195 23.64 9.89 -2.33
C GLU A 195 23.46 9.34 -3.76
N GLU A 196 23.75 8.05 -3.98
CA GLU A 196 23.53 7.37 -5.26
C GLU A 196 22.03 7.17 -5.54
N VAL A 197 21.26 6.80 -4.52
CA VAL A 197 19.79 6.66 -4.62
C VAL A 197 19.15 8.00 -4.97
N GLU A 198 19.57 9.08 -4.30
CA GLU A 198 19.12 10.44 -4.60
C GLU A 198 19.46 10.84 -6.04
N ALA A 199 20.71 10.65 -6.47
CA ALA A 199 21.10 10.95 -7.85
C ALA A 199 20.24 10.20 -8.89
N SER A 200 19.91 8.93 -8.61
CA SER A 200 19.01 8.14 -9.45
C SER A 200 17.60 8.73 -9.52
N LEU A 201 17.03 9.14 -8.38
CA LEU A 201 15.69 9.74 -8.31
C LEU A 201 15.60 11.06 -9.10
N PHE A 202 16.66 11.86 -9.10
CA PHE A 202 16.71 13.11 -9.84
C PHE A 202 16.65 12.91 -11.37
N ASN A 203 16.98 11.72 -11.88
CA ASN A 203 16.78 11.40 -13.30
C ASN A 203 15.29 11.46 -13.70
N ALA A 204 14.36 11.29 -12.75
CA ALA A 204 12.92 11.45 -13.02
C ALA A 204 12.53 12.89 -13.43
N LEU A 205 13.39 13.88 -13.16
CA LEU A 205 13.20 15.27 -13.55
C LEU A 205 13.69 15.58 -14.97
N ASN A 206 14.39 14.65 -15.63
CA ASN A 206 14.86 14.85 -17.00
C ASN A 206 13.68 15.08 -17.96
N ALA A 207 13.94 15.73 -19.09
CA ALA A 207 12.89 16.14 -20.04
C ALA A 207 12.30 14.96 -20.84
N ASP A 208 13.08 13.89 -21.00
CA ASP A 208 12.73 12.65 -21.69
C ASP A 208 11.99 11.63 -20.81
N VAL A 209 11.78 11.95 -19.53
CA VAL A 209 11.09 11.08 -18.57
C VAL A 209 9.66 11.55 -18.34
N GLU A 210 8.72 10.62 -18.48
CA GLU A 210 7.31 10.82 -18.13
C GLU A 210 7.15 10.85 -16.61
N LEU A 211 7.11 12.05 -16.03
CA LEU A 211 6.86 12.27 -14.61
C LEU A 211 5.41 12.69 -14.37
N LYS A 212 4.66 11.84 -13.67
CA LYS A 212 3.28 12.10 -13.23
C LYS A 212 3.26 12.72 -11.83
N LEU A 213 2.17 13.40 -11.49
CA LEU A 213 2.01 14.07 -10.21
C LEU A 213 2.10 13.10 -9.04
N GLU A 214 1.43 11.95 -9.15
CA GLU A 214 1.39 10.90 -8.13
C GLU A 214 2.79 10.33 -7.88
N THR A 215 3.55 10.10 -8.95
CA THR A 215 4.93 9.61 -8.87
C THR A 215 5.85 10.66 -8.24
N ALA A 216 5.70 11.94 -8.60
CA ALA A 216 6.48 13.01 -8.00
C ALA A 216 6.26 13.12 -6.48
N LEU A 217 5.01 12.97 -6.02
CA LEU A 217 4.68 12.91 -4.59
C LEU A 217 5.27 11.67 -3.93
N ALA A 218 5.20 10.52 -4.58
CA ALA A 218 5.79 9.29 -4.08
C ALA A 218 7.32 9.38 -3.96
N ILE A 219 8.00 10.08 -4.89
CA ILE A 219 9.44 10.37 -4.79
C ILE A 219 9.72 11.28 -3.60
N VAL A 220 8.96 12.37 -3.41
CA VAL A 220 9.12 13.26 -2.26
C VAL A 220 8.91 12.50 -0.94
N ALA A 221 7.87 11.67 -0.85
CA ALA A 221 7.61 10.84 0.32
C ALA A 221 8.76 9.87 0.60
N PHE A 222 9.31 9.24 -0.44
CA PHE A 222 10.46 8.34 -0.30
C PHE A 222 11.74 9.07 0.10
N LEU A 223 12.01 10.26 -0.44
CA LEU A 223 13.13 11.11 -0.01
C LEU A 223 13.01 11.48 1.48
N SER A 224 11.80 11.74 1.95
CA SER A 224 11.53 11.99 3.37
C SER A 224 11.77 10.75 4.23
N GLU A 225 11.31 9.57 3.78
CA GLU A 225 11.51 8.29 4.45
C GLU A 225 13.00 7.97 4.65
N ILE A 226 13.84 8.24 3.66
CA ILE A 226 15.29 8.02 3.74
C ILE A 226 16.05 9.20 4.38
N GLN A 227 15.34 10.19 4.92
CA GLN A 227 15.90 11.40 5.53
C GLN A 227 16.90 12.11 4.60
N SER A 228 16.49 12.29 3.35
CA SER A 228 17.31 12.97 2.34
C SER A 228 17.40 14.47 2.61
N PRO A 229 18.60 15.07 2.62
CA PRO A 229 18.74 16.52 2.65
C PRO A 229 18.30 17.20 1.34
N ARG A 230 18.11 16.42 0.26
CA ARG A 230 17.74 16.91 -1.08
C ARG A 230 16.24 16.85 -1.35
N GLU A 231 15.42 16.52 -0.34
CA GLU A 231 13.95 16.50 -0.46
C GLU A 231 13.41 17.84 -0.99
N GLU A 232 13.85 18.96 -0.42
CA GLU A 232 13.33 20.29 -0.78
C GLU A 232 13.86 20.77 -2.14
N GLU A 233 15.06 20.34 -2.55
CA GLU A 233 15.59 20.56 -3.89
C GLU A 233 14.69 19.88 -4.93
N PHE A 234 14.35 18.60 -4.71
CA PHE A 234 13.45 17.85 -5.59
C PHE A 234 12.04 18.45 -5.61
N ARG A 235 11.51 18.84 -4.44
CA ARG A 235 10.20 19.50 -4.32
C ARG A 235 10.15 20.82 -5.09
N THR A 236 11.22 21.61 -5.01
CA THR A 236 11.33 22.88 -5.76
C THR A 236 11.36 22.63 -7.26
N ALA A 237 12.10 21.63 -7.74
CA ALA A 237 12.09 21.24 -9.15
C ALA A 237 10.69 20.80 -9.62
N CYS A 238 9.95 20.08 -8.77
CA CYS A 238 8.55 19.69 -9.06
C CYS A 238 7.61 20.90 -9.19
N ARG A 239 7.81 21.99 -8.44
CA ARG A 239 7.01 23.22 -8.62
C ARG A 239 7.14 23.78 -10.04
N GLY A 240 8.35 23.72 -10.61
CA GLY A 240 8.58 24.15 -11.99
C GLY A 240 7.92 23.26 -13.04
N LYS A 241 7.85 21.93 -12.81
CA LYS A 241 7.15 21.01 -13.72
C LYS A 241 5.63 21.02 -13.54
N PHE A 242 5.14 21.30 -12.33
CA PHE A 242 3.73 21.25 -11.96
C PHE A 242 3.26 22.61 -11.41
N GLU A 243 3.29 23.64 -12.25
CA GLU A 243 3.05 25.04 -11.85
C GLU A 243 1.68 25.27 -11.18
N LEU A 244 0.66 24.48 -11.56
CA LEU A 244 -0.68 24.56 -11.00
C LEU A 244 -0.85 23.76 -9.70
N SER A 245 0.13 22.94 -9.33
CA SER A 245 0.04 22.08 -8.15
C SER A 245 0.43 22.83 -6.88
N THR A 246 -0.48 22.82 -5.91
CA THR A 246 -0.21 23.34 -4.56
C THR A 246 0.50 22.32 -3.67
N LEU A 247 0.59 21.05 -4.10
CA LEU A 247 1.11 19.95 -3.27
C LEU A 247 2.61 20.05 -2.99
N PHE A 248 3.34 20.80 -3.80
CA PHE A 248 4.78 21.02 -3.62
C PHE A 248 5.10 22.33 -2.91
N LEU A 249 4.11 23.16 -2.57
CA LEU A 249 4.33 24.42 -1.87
C LEU A 249 4.73 24.20 -0.41
N THR A 250 5.54 25.11 0.14
CA THR A 250 5.79 25.09 1.58
C THR A 250 4.51 25.46 2.35
N PRO A 251 4.40 25.11 3.64
CA PRO A 251 3.27 25.56 4.46
C PRO A 251 3.09 27.08 4.46
N ALA A 252 4.18 27.86 4.41
CA ALA A 252 4.13 29.31 4.35
C ALA A 252 3.56 29.81 3.01
N ASP A 253 4.01 29.23 1.89
CA ASP A 253 3.54 29.57 0.55
C ASP A 253 2.06 29.18 0.36
N LEU A 254 1.62 28.06 0.94
CA LEU A 254 0.22 27.64 0.95
C LEU A 254 -0.67 28.66 1.66
N VAL A 255 -0.23 29.19 2.80
CA VAL A 255 -0.97 30.24 3.52
C VAL A 255 -1.05 31.51 2.70
N ALA A 256 0.06 31.92 2.07
CA ALA A 256 0.10 33.09 1.19
C ALA A 256 -0.84 32.92 -0.02
N ALA A 257 -0.81 31.75 -0.68
CA ALA A 257 -1.67 31.43 -1.81
C ALA A 257 -3.15 31.46 -1.42
N ARG A 258 -3.51 30.89 -0.26
CA ARG A 258 -4.88 30.94 0.28
C ARG A 258 -5.33 32.39 0.53
N LYS A 259 -4.45 33.22 1.11
CA LYS A 259 -4.75 34.64 1.36
C LYS A 259 -4.96 35.43 0.06
N ALA A 260 -4.16 35.17 -0.96
CA ALA A 260 -4.27 35.84 -2.27
C ALA A 260 -5.60 35.52 -2.99
N VAL A 261 -6.14 34.30 -2.82
CA VAL A 261 -7.45 33.94 -3.37
C VAL A 261 -8.58 34.70 -2.67
N VAL A 262 -8.55 34.80 -1.34
CA VAL A 262 -9.56 35.53 -0.55
C VAL A 262 -9.57 37.03 -0.86
N GLN A 263 -8.42 37.61 -1.21
CA GLN A 263 -8.33 39.04 -1.59
C GLN A 263 -8.78 39.33 -3.02
N LYS A 264 -8.92 38.32 -3.89
CA LYS A 264 -9.37 38.44 -5.28
C LYS A 264 -10.88 38.26 -5.47
N ASP A 265 -11.67 38.38 -4.41
CA ASP A 265 -13.13 38.29 -4.52
C ASP A 265 -13.68 39.43 -5.44
N PRO A 266 -14.45 39.10 -6.50
CA PRO A 266 -14.89 40.05 -7.54
C PRO A 266 -15.92 41.08 -7.04
N VAL A 267 -16.33 41.01 -5.79
CA VAL A 267 -17.22 42.01 -5.17
C VAL A 267 -16.46 43.29 -4.84
N ALA A 268 -15.13 43.23 -4.65
CA ALA A 268 -14.31 44.42 -4.39
C ALA A 268 -13.98 45.19 -5.69
N GLU A 269 -13.71 44.49 -6.80
CA GLU A 269 -13.39 45.15 -8.10
C GLU A 269 -14.63 45.84 -8.72
N ALA A 270 -15.84 45.36 -8.45
CA ALA A 270 -17.07 45.98 -8.99
C ALA A 270 -17.45 47.32 -8.33
N VAL A 271 -16.78 47.72 -7.24
CA VAL A 271 -17.05 48.98 -6.54
C VAL A 271 -16.13 50.11 -7.02
N GLU A 272 -14.91 49.80 -7.48
CA GLU A 272 -13.99 50.83 -8.00
C GLU A 272 -14.37 51.31 -9.41
N ASP A 273 -14.83 50.42 -10.30
CA ASP A 273 -15.20 50.79 -11.69
C ASP A 273 -16.46 51.66 -11.81
N LYS A 274 -17.26 51.80 -10.74
CA LYS A 274 -18.46 52.66 -10.74
C LYS A 274 -18.22 54.06 -10.17
N ALA A 275 -17.04 54.32 -9.59
CA ALA A 275 -16.74 55.62 -8.99
C ALA A 275 -16.18 56.64 -9.99
N GLU A 276 -15.61 56.21 -11.12
CA GLU A 276 -14.95 57.12 -12.09
C GLU A 276 -15.86 57.67 -13.20
N VAL A 277 -17.13 57.27 -13.29
CA VAL A 277 -18.06 57.73 -14.36
C VAL A 277 -18.98 58.88 -13.92
N ILE A 278 -18.75 59.47 -12.74
CA ILE A 278 -19.51 60.64 -12.27
C ILE A 278 -18.54 61.80 -12.01
N SER A 279 -18.11 62.46 -13.08
CA SER A 279 -17.45 63.78 -13.05
C SER A 279 -17.74 64.53 -14.35
#